data_AF-A0A8T4MGS4-F1
#
_entry.id   AF-A0A8T4MGS4-F1
#
_cell.length_a   1.000
_cell.length_b   1.000
_cell.length_c   1.000
_cell.angle_alpha   90.00
_cell.angle_beta   90.00
_cell.angle_gamma   90.00
#
_symmetry.space_group_name_H-M   'P 1'
#
loop_
_entity.id
_entity.type
_entity.pdbx_description
1 polymer ?
#
loop_
_entity_poly.entity_id
_entity_poly.type
_entity_poly.pdbx_seq_one_letter_code
_entity_poly.pdbx_strand_id
1 'polypeptide(L)'
;MPRSKKSENKVTSKNKTDESKVFAWLATFFTIIGFVIALILKKNDEYVMYYAKQGLILFVGFAVGGIFQKIIPIVGQLFLLFVVILWIIAWVNAISGEKKSTWLVQDLAEKIKI
;
A
#
# COMPACT_ATOMS: atom_id res chain seq x y z
N MET A 1 -37.02 51.53 7.08
CA MET A 1 -36.12 50.80 8.01
C MET A 1 -36.63 51.01 9.44
N PRO A 2 -36.65 49.97 10.29
CA PRO A 2 -35.52 49.68 11.17
C PRO A 2 -34.97 48.22 11.04
N ARG A 3 -33.80 47.99 11.65
CA ARG A 3 -32.85 46.86 11.50
C ARG A 3 -32.83 45.89 12.70
N SER A 4 -32.34 44.67 12.43
CA SER A 4 -31.56 43.72 13.31
C SER A 4 -32.36 42.80 14.26
N LYS A 5 -32.05 41.52 14.56
CA LYS A 5 -30.86 40.61 14.52
C LYS A 5 -31.33 39.12 14.37
N LYS A 6 -30.71 38.27 13.56
CA LYS A 6 -29.71 37.19 13.87
C LYS A 6 -30.22 35.96 14.69
N SER A 7 -30.32 34.78 14.05
CA SER A 7 -29.85 33.44 14.51
C SER A 7 -30.24 32.36 13.48
N GLU A 8 -29.25 31.72 12.85
CA GLU A 8 -28.99 30.25 12.92
C GLU A 8 -30.01 29.42 12.12
N ASN A 9 -29.66 28.75 11.02
CA ASN A 9 -28.72 27.64 11.04
C ASN A 9 -28.11 27.40 9.64
N LYS A 10 -26.82 27.71 9.49
CA LYS A 10 -25.96 27.16 8.44
C LYS A 10 -25.80 25.68 8.77
N VAL A 11 -26.65 24.82 8.20
CA VAL A 11 -26.48 23.37 8.33
C VAL A 11 -25.19 23.00 7.61
N THR A 12 -24.17 22.87 8.45
CA THR A 12 -22.91 22.22 8.19
C THR A 12 -23.17 20.74 7.92
N SER A 13 -22.77 20.28 6.76
CA SER A 13 -22.47 18.88 6.46
C SER A 13 -21.30 18.91 5.47
N LYS A 14 -20.13 19.37 5.94
CA LYS A 14 -19.09 18.52 6.52
C LYS A 14 -18.51 17.58 5.46
N ASN A 15 -17.47 18.07 4.79
CA ASN A 15 -16.35 17.33 4.23
C ASN A 15 -16.67 15.91 3.75
N LYS A 16 -16.92 15.72 2.44
CA LYS A 16 -16.54 14.46 1.79
C LYS A 16 -15.04 14.33 2.02
N THR A 17 -14.71 13.51 3.01
CA THR A 17 -13.51 13.60 3.84
C THR A 17 -12.24 13.53 3.02
N ASP A 18 -11.26 14.36 3.39
CA ASP A 18 -9.88 14.23 2.92
C ASP A 18 -9.35 12.82 3.14
N GLU A 19 -9.84 12.11 4.15
CA GLU A 19 -9.62 10.68 4.38
C GLU A 19 -10.00 9.82 3.18
N SER A 20 -11.16 10.05 2.56
CA SER A 20 -11.61 9.26 1.40
C SER A 20 -10.69 9.46 0.21
N LYS A 21 -10.18 10.68 0.02
CA LYS A 21 -9.18 10.99 -1.01
C LYS A 21 -7.83 10.39 -0.66
N VAL A 22 -7.41 10.43 0.61
CA VAL A 22 -6.17 9.80 1.09
C VAL A 22 -6.23 8.29 0.93
N PHE A 23 -7.33 7.63 1.33
CA PHE A 23 -7.54 6.19 1.13
C PHE A 23 -7.63 5.83 -0.36
N ALA A 24 -8.32 6.62 -1.18
CA ALA A 24 -8.33 6.42 -2.63
C ALA A 24 -6.94 6.61 -3.24
N TRP A 25 -6.16 7.56 -2.73
CA TRP A 25 -4.79 7.80 -3.15
C TRP A 25 -3.89 6.63 -2.75
N LEU A 26 -3.91 6.19 -1.48
CA LEU A 26 -3.27 4.96 -1.00
C LEU A 26 -3.64 3.74 -1.85
N ALA A 27 -4.94 3.61 -2.17
CA ALA A 27 -5.47 2.54 -3.00
C ALA A 27 -4.95 2.59 -4.45
N THR A 28 -4.64 3.78 -4.96
CA THR A 28 -4.10 3.99 -6.31
C THR A 28 -2.58 3.77 -6.37
N PHE A 29 -1.92 3.84 -5.22
CA PHE A 29 -0.45 3.91 -5.08
C PHE A 29 0.14 2.66 -4.40
N PHE A 30 -0.43 1.51 -4.76
CA PHE A 30 -0.35 0.21 -4.09
C PHE A 30 0.97 -0.56 -4.26
N THR A 31 2.10 0.14 -4.13
CA THR A 31 3.43 -0.44 -3.96
C THR A 31 4.26 0.43 -2.99
N ILE A 32 5.20 1.23 -3.50
CA ILE A 32 6.13 2.05 -2.67
C ILE A 32 5.41 3.09 -1.83
N ILE A 33 4.41 3.75 -2.39
CA ILE A 33 3.76 4.87 -1.70
C ILE A 33 2.94 4.36 -0.51
N GLY A 34 2.28 3.19 -0.65
CA GLY A 34 1.66 2.49 0.48
C GLY A 34 2.67 2.13 1.58
N PHE A 35 3.88 1.67 1.21
CA PHE A 35 4.96 1.42 2.16
C PHE A 35 5.42 2.69 2.90
N VAL A 36 5.66 3.79 2.16
CA VAL A 36 6.11 5.08 2.75
C VAL A 36 5.08 5.61 3.74
N ILE A 37 3.80 5.51 3.40
CA ILE A 37 2.69 5.94 4.26
C ILE A 37 2.61 5.09 5.52
N ALA A 38 2.70 3.76 5.39
CA ALA A 38 2.75 2.86 6.53
C ALA A 38 3.92 3.20 7.48
N LEU A 39 5.09 3.51 6.92
CA LEU A 39 6.28 3.90 7.68
C LEU A 39 6.11 5.22 8.42
N ILE A 40 5.43 6.21 7.85
CA ILE A 40 5.25 7.52 8.49
C ILE A 40 4.11 7.50 9.52
N LEU A 41 2.97 6.91 9.17
CA LEU A 41 1.73 7.00 9.98
C LEU A 41 1.52 5.83 10.94
N LYS A 42 2.09 4.66 10.64
CA LYS A 42 1.77 3.41 11.33
C LYS A 42 3.02 2.57 11.65
N LYS A 43 4.18 3.21 11.86
CA LYS A 43 5.44 2.49 12.18
C LYS A 43 5.37 1.55 13.39
N ASN A 44 4.53 1.88 14.38
CA ASN A 44 4.37 1.08 15.60
C ASN A 44 3.37 -0.06 15.43
N ASP A 45 2.67 -0.12 14.30
CA ASP A 45 1.68 -1.15 14.00
C ASP A 45 2.38 -2.29 13.26
N GLU A 46 2.62 -3.39 13.97
CA GLU A 46 3.34 -4.52 13.43
C GLU A 46 2.63 -5.18 12.24
N TYR A 47 1.29 -5.13 12.19
CA TYR A 47 0.52 -5.71 11.08
C TYR A 47 0.68 -4.86 9.82
N VAL A 48 0.54 -3.54 9.96
CA VAL A 48 0.72 -2.62 8.85
C VAL A 48 2.16 -2.67 8.34
N MET A 49 3.15 -2.71 9.25
CA MET A 49 4.56 -2.80 8.88
C MET A 49 4.93 -4.14 8.21
N TYR A 50 4.28 -5.24 8.61
CA TYR A 50 4.45 -6.56 8.00
C TYR A 50 4.10 -6.54 6.51
N TYR A 51 2.91 -6.08 6.15
CA TYR A 51 2.46 -6.02 4.75
C TYR A 51 3.15 -4.89 3.98
N ALA A 52 3.55 -3.81 4.66
CA ALA A 52 4.36 -2.76 4.05
C ALA A 52 5.72 -3.29 3.58
N LYS A 53 6.46 -4.02 4.45
CA LYS A 53 7.75 -4.64 4.09
C LYS A 53 7.58 -5.66 2.95
N GLN A 54 6.52 -6.47 2.97
CA GLN A 54 6.20 -7.37 1.85
C GLN A 54 5.98 -6.60 0.53
N GLY A 55 5.24 -5.49 0.57
CA GLY A 55 5.02 -4.63 -0.60
C GLY A 55 6.31 -4.03 -1.16
N LEU A 56 7.25 -3.64 -0.29
CA LEU A 56 8.56 -3.14 -0.70
C LEU A 56 9.38 -4.20 -1.46
N ILE A 57 9.37 -5.45 -0.98
CA ILE A 57 10.10 -6.55 -1.63
C ILE A 57 9.50 -6.91 -2.98
N LEU A 58 8.17 -6.95 -3.07
CA LEU A 58 7.49 -7.18 -4.33
C LEU A 58 7.83 -6.06 -5.33
N PHE A 59 7.89 -4.80 -4.88
CA PHE A 59 8.33 -3.69 -5.72
C PHE A 59 9.77 -3.88 -6.23
N VAL A 60 10.71 -4.27 -5.36
CA VAL A 60 12.09 -4.59 -5.77
C VAL A 60 12.08 -5.75 -6.78
N GLY A 61 11.26 -6.78 -6.57
CA GLY A 61 11.06 -7.87 -7.51
C GLY A 61 10.59 -7.39 -8.88
N PHE A 62 9.62 -6.47 -8.95
CA PHE A 62 9.18 -5.87 -10.21
C PHE A 62 10.29 -5.08 -10.90
N ALA A 63 11.05 -4.27 -10.16
CA ALA A 63 12.16 -3.49 -10.71
C ALA A 63 13.26 -4.40 -11.28
N VAL A 64 13.63 -5.44 -10.54
CA VAL A 64 14.62 -6.44 -10.95
C VAL A 64 14.12 -7.23 -12.17
N GLY A 65 12.86 -7.68 -12.18
CA GLY A 65 12.25 -8.35 -13.32
C GLY A 65 12.24 -7.50 -14.58
N GLY A 66 11.96 -6.21 -14.46
CA GLY A 66 12.01 -5.26 -15.58
C GLY A 66 13.42 -5.07 -16.16
N ILE A 67 14.47 -5.17 -15.33
CA ILE A 67 15.86 -5.17 -15.79
C ILE A 67 16.19 -6.48 -16.52
N PHE A 68 15.81 -7.63 -15.93
CA PHE A 68 16.05 -8.94 -16.54
C PHE A 68 15.35 -9.12 -17.88
N GLN A 69 14.16 -8.53 -18.07
CA GLN A 69 13.46 -8.54 -19.35
C GLN A 69 14.27 -7.88 -20.48
N LYS A 70 15.14 -6.90 -20.17
CA LYS A 70 16.01 -6.26 -21.16
C LYS A 70 17.22 -7.11 -21.55
N ILE A 71 17.66 -8.00 -20.67
CA ILE A 71 18.84 -8.86 -20.89
C ILE A 71 18.40 -10.19 -21.54
N ILE A 72 17.39 -10.84 -20.96
CA ILE A 72 16.84 -12.11 -21.43
C ILE A 72 15.29 -12.01 -21.39
N PRO A 73 14.64 -11.68 -22.51
CA PRO A 73 13.20 -11.37 -22.54
C PRO A 73 12.31 -12.45 -21.93
N ILE A 74 12.56 -13.72 -22.26
CA ILE A 74 11.73 -14.86 -21.84
C ILE A 74 11.85 -15.11 -20.34
N VAL A 75 13.07 -15.05 -19.78
CA VAL A 75 13.31 -15.25 -18.35
C VAL A 75 12.74 -14.10 -17.54
N GLY A 76 12.90 -12.85 -18.01
CA GLY A 76 12.32 -11.68 -17.36
C GLY A 76 10.80 -11.73 -17.31
N GLN A 77 10.13 -12.15 -18.39
CA GLN A 77 8.67 -12.31 -18.41
C GLN A 77 8.18 -13.38 -17.45
N LEU A 78 8.84 -14.54 -17.40
CA LEU A 78 8.44 -15.63 -16.50
C LEU A 78 8.65 -15.24 -15.02
N PHE A 79 9.76 -14.54 -14.73
CA PHE A 79 10.01 -14.01 -13.40
C PHE A 79 8.97 -12.96 -12.99
N LEU A 80 8.65 -12.01 -13.88
CA LEU A 80 7.61 -11.00 -13.61
C LEU A 80 6.25 -11.65 -13.36
N LEU A 81 5.88 -12.68 -14.14
CA LEU A 81 4.65 -13.43 -13.92
C LEU A 81 4.61 -14.06 -12.52
N PHE A 82 5.73 -14.64 -12.08
CA PHE A 82 5.86 -15.18 -10.73
C PHE A 82 5.72 -14.09 -9.65
N VAL A 83 6.34 -12.92 -9.84
CA VAL A 83 6.20 -11.78 -8.93
C VAL A 83 4.75 -11.27 -8.87
N VAL A 84 4.03 -11.26 -9.98
CA VAL A 84 2.59 -10.90 -10.02
C VAL A 84 1.76 -11.88 -9.19
N ILE A 85 2.03 -13.19 -9.28
CA ILE A 85 1.31 -14.18 -8.48
C ILE A 85 1.54 -13.94 -6.99
N LEU A 86 2.79 -13.70 -6.58
CA LEU A 86 3.11 -13.36 -5.18
C LEU A 86 2.45 -12.06 -4.73
N TRP A 87 2.33 -11.08 -5.62
CA TRP A 87 1.66 -9.81 -5.34
C TRP A 87 0.17 -9.99 -5.06
N ILE A 88 -0.53 -10.82 -5.85
CA ILE A 88 -1.94 -11.15 -5.61
C ILE A 88 -2.12 -11.88 -4.28
N ILE A 89 -1.24 -12.84 -3.96
CA ILE A 89 -1.29 -13.58 -2.69
C ILE A 89 -1.08 -12.63 -1.50
N ALA A 90 -0.13 -11.69 -1.60
CA ALA A 90 0.12 -10.70 -0.57
C ALA A 90 -1.12 -9.82 -0.31
N TRP A 91 -1.87 -9.46 -1.35
CA TRP A 91 -3.13 -8.72 -1.21
C TRP A 91 -4.20 -9.50 -0.47
N VAL A 92 -4.44 -10.74 -0.90
CA VAL A 92 -5.44 -11.63 -0.26
C VAL A 92 -5.08 -11.83 1.22
N ASN A 93 -3.80 -12.00 1.51
CA ASN A 93 -3.29 -12.12 2.88
C ASN A 93 -3.47 -10.82 3.68
N ALA A 94 -3.17 -9.66 3.10
CA ALA A 94 -3.34 -8.36 3.76
C ALA A 94 -4.79 -8.04 4.15
N ILE A 95 -5.76 -8.57 3.40
CA ILE A 95 -7.20 -8.42 3.68
C ILE A 95 -7.68 -9.45 4.72
N SER A 96 -6.94 -10.54 4.94
CA SER A 96 -7.35 -11.63 5.85
C SER A 96 -7.36 -11.24 7.33
N GLY A 97 -6.76 -10.12 7.71
CA GLY A 97 -6.68 -9.66 9.10
C GLY A 97 -5.65 -10.39 9.96
N GLU A 98 -4.99 -11.41 9.40
CA GLU A 98 -3.94 -12.20 10.05
C GLU A 98 -2.60 -12.02 9.33
N LYS A 99 -1.48 -12.11 10.06
CA LYS A 99 -0.13 -12.10 9.46
C LYS A 99 0.12 -13.44 8.78
N LYS A 100 -0.23 -13.56 7.49
CA LYS A 100 -0.01 -14.80 6.72
C LYS A 100 1.36 -14.79 6.07
N SER A 101 2.14 -15.81 6.41
CA SER A 101 3.51 -15.96 5.92
C SER A 101 3.51 -16.42 4.47
N THR A 102 3.86 -15.51 3.57
CA THR A 102 4.24 -15.85 2.21
C THR A 102 5.74 -16.19 2.23
N TRP A 103 6.08 -17.41 2.68
CA TRP A 103 7.44 -17.99 2.84
C TRP A 103 8.58 -17.23 2.13
N LEU A 104 8.54 -17.05 0.81
CA LEU A 104 9.58 -16.36 0.04
C LEU A 104 9.67 -14.83 0.25
N VAL A 105 8.55 -14.13 0.29
CA VAL A 105 8.51 -12.66 0.43
C VAL A 105 8.72 -12.28 1.90
N GLN A 106 8.24 -13.12 2.80
CA GLN A 106 8.27 -12.91 4.24
C GLN A 106 9.69 -13.02 4.82
N ASP A 107 10.44 -14.06 4.45
CA ASP A 107 11.83 -14.24 4.90
C ASP A 107 12.74 -13.09 4.46
N LEU A 108 12.47 -12.51 3.28
CA LEU A 108 13.17 -11.32 2.80
C LEU A 108 12.73 -10.07 3.57
N ALA A 109 11.45 -9.98 3.96
CA ALA A 109 10.88 -8.84 4.69
C ALA A 109 11.43 -8.75 6.11
N GLU A 110 11.60 -9.88 6.78
CA GLU A 110 12.09 -9.95 8.15
C GLU A 110 13.57 -9.54 8.27
N LYS A 111 14.35 -9.71 7.21
CA LYS A 111 15.74 -9.24 7.16
C LYS A 111 15.85 -7.71 7.13
N ILE A 112 14.76 -7.00 6.80
CA ILE A 112 14.71 -5.55 6.77
C ILE A 112 14.49 -5.03 8.20
N LYS A 113 15.59 -4.61 8.85
CA LYS A 113 15.56 -3.88 10.13
C LYS A 113 15.20 -2.41 9.89
N ILE A 114 13.92 -2.11 10.02
CA ILE A 114 13.31 -0.76 10.01
C ILE A 114 12.25 -0.78 11.10
#